data_AF-A0A7K3WW25-F1
#
_entry.id   AF-A0A7K3WW25-F1
#
_cell.length_a   1.000
_cell.length_b   1.000
_cell.length_c   1.000
_cell.angle_alpha   90.00
_cell.angle_beta   90.00
_cell.angle_gamma   90.00
#
_symmetry.space_group_name_H-M   'P 1'
#
loop_
_entity.id
_entity.type
_entity.pdbx_description
1 polymer ?
#
loop_
_entity_poly.entity_id
_entity_poly.type
_entity_poly.pdbx_seq_one_letter_code
_entity_poly.pdbx_strand_id
1 'polypeptide(L)'
;MDTIKMVVNLFFNEQDFKDFLILDFFGGSGTTGQAVTELNEADGGNRKYVLVQLPEQTDEKSEAYKAGYKKISDITIERNKRVVEKIIKEKKEATPDLFKKEESEQEQLKGLGFKVFKLQKSNFPRVEYAPDPEKTEQENIDLLKKYIKEKEAQLVSAFNKEELITEILIKNGFKLNYTLIKQEEFKKNEILFATDGDKETLICLDVIIADETIEHFKTHTDQKLIVLERALDTTKKWNLKHAMGDKFKAF
;
A
#
# COMPACT_ATOMS: atom_id res chain seq x y z
N MET A 1 -16.80 -21.58 -10.14
CA MET A 1 -15.39 -21.50 -9.71
C MET A 1 -14.48 -22.00 -10.80
N ASP A 2 -14.79 -23.17 -11.34
CA ASP A 2 -13.99 -23.84 -12.37
C ASP A 2 -13.80 -23.02 -13.65
N THR A 3 -14.78 -22.19 -14.01
CA THR A 3 -14.68 -21.26 -15.13
C THR A 3 -13.54 -20.26 -14.98
N ILE A 4 -13.34 -19.66 -13.80
CA ILE A 4 -12.27 -18.67 -13.61
C ILE A 4 -10.91 -19.37 -13.59
N LYS A 5 -10.82 -20.54 -12.96
CA LYS A 5 -9.59 -21.35 -13.02
C LYS A 5 -9.22 -21.70 -14.47
N MET A 6 -10.21 -22.07 -15.28
CA MET A 6 -10.01 -22.33 -16.71
C MET A 6 -9.52 -21.08 -17.45
N VAL A 7 -10.12 -19.91 -17.22
CA VAL A 7 -9.70 -18.63 -17.81
C VAL A 7 -8.26 -18.32 -17.42
N VAL A 8 -7.92 -18.32 -16.12
CA VAL A 8 -6.54 -18.13 -15.63
C VAL A 8 -5.58 -19.08 -16.34
N ASN A 9 -6.06 -20.28 -16.66
CA ASN A 9 -5.30 -21.33 -17.31
C ASN A 9 -5.23 -21.28 -18.84
N LEU A 10 -5.87 -20.33 -19.51
CA LEU A 10 -5.89 -20.23 -20.97
C LEU A 10 -5.03 -19.09 -21.54
N PHE A 11 -4.63 -18.13 -20.71
CA PHE A 11 -4.02 -16.87 -21.18
C PHE A 11 -2.48 -16.83 -21.16
N PHE A 12 -1.77 -17.91 -20.76
CA PHE A 12 -0.32 -17.88 -20.59
C PHE A 12 0.39 -19.09 -21.22
N ASN A 13 1.56 -18.85 -21.83
CA ASN A 13 2.47 -19.90 -22.30
C ASN A 13 3.05 -20.67 -21.09
N GLU A 14 3.43 -21.94 -21.28
CA GLU A 14 3.76 -22.89 -20.20
C GLU A 14 4.78 -22.39 -19.15
N GLN A 15 5.70 -21.48 -19.50
CA GLN A 15 6.71 -20.94 -18.58
C GLN A 15 6.22 -19.78 -17.69
N ASP A 16 5.26 -18.95 -18.13
CA ASP A 16 4.79 -17.77 -17.37
C ASP A 16 3.55 -18.07 -16.52
N PHE A 17 3.06 -19.30 -16.57
CA PHE A 17 1.75 -19.68 -16.04
C PHE A 17 1.63 -19.67 -14.52
N LYS A 18 2.75 -19.61 -13.80
CA LYS A 18 2.79 -19.72 -12.34
C LYS A 18 3.19 -18.45 -11.64
N ASP A 19 3.58 -17.39 -12.34
CA ASP A 19 3.94 -16.10 -11.72
C ASP A 19 3.47 -14.93 -12.58
N PHE A 20 2.28 -14.42 -12.28
CA PHE A 20 1.72 -13.22 -12.89
C PHE A 20 0.74 -12.52 -11.96
N LEU A 21 0.36 -11.29 -12.32
CA LEU A 21 -0.59 -10.46 -11.59
C LEU A 21 -1.95 -10.43 -12.31
N ILE A 22 -3.01 -10.86 -11.63
CA ILE A 22 -4.40 -10.71 -12.08
C ILE A 22 -4.98 -9.41 -11.51
N LEU A 23 -5.59 -8.60 -12.36
CA LEU A 23 -6.42 -7.47 -11.93
C LEU A 23 -7.89 -7.76 -12.24
N ASP A 24 -8.73 -7.72 -11.23
CA ASP A 24 -10.18 -7.78 -11.36
C ASP A 24 -10.80 -6.56 -10.68
N PHE A 25 -11.24 -5.61 -11.50
CA PHE A 25 -11.82 -4.36 -11.02
C PHE A 25 -13.34 -4.41 -10.81
N PHE A 26 -13.93 -5.61 -10.95
CA PHE A 26 -15.30 -5.94 -10.59
C PHE A 26 -15.30 -7.14 -9.65
N GLY A 27 -14.59 -7.02 -8.53
CA GLY A 27 -14.27 -8.14 -7.65
C GLY A 27 -15.50 -8.90 -7.14
N GLY A 28 -16.66 -8.25 -7.04
CA GLY A 28 -17.94 -8.86 -6.71
C GLY A 28 -17.86 -9.68 -5.43
N SER A 29 -18.21 -10.96 -5.49
CA SER A 29 -18.09 -11.84 -4.32
C SER A 29 -16.65 -12.26 -3.99
N GLY A 30 -15.66 -11.98 -4.84
CA GLY A 30 -14.26 -12.33 -4.62
C GLY A 30 -13.83 -13.66 -5.23
N THR A 31 -14.53 -14.16 -6.25
CA THR A 31 -14.25 -15.46 -6.88
C THR A 31 -12.89 -15.55 -7.53
N THR A 32 -12.38 -14.43 -8.08
CA THR A 32 -11.06 -14.36 -8.72
C THR A 32 -9.94 -14.59 -7.70
N GLY A 33 -9.98 -13.91 -6.54
CA GLY A 33 -9.01 -14.11 -5.48
C GLY A 33 -9.02 -15.56 -4.94
N GLN A 34 -10.21 -16.14 -4.75
CA GLN A 34 -10.33 -17.55 -4.37
C GLN A 34 -9.70 -18.49 -5.41
N ALA A 35 -10.03 -18.32 -6.69
CA ALA A 35 -9.50 -19.17 -7.76
C ALA A 35 -7.97 -19.11 -7.82
N VAL A 36 -7.38 -17.91 -7.71
CA VAL A 36 -5.93 -17.72 -7.71
C VAL A 36 -5.28 -18.37 -6.50
N THR A 37 -5.86 -18.20 -5.31
CA THR A 37 -5.32 -18.77 -4.06
C THR A 37 -5.34 -20.30 -4.10
N GLU A 38 -6.45 -20.89 -4.55
CA GLU A 38 -6.57 -22.35 -4.70
C GLU A 38 -5.67 -22.92 -5.80
N LEU A 39 -5.44 -22.19 -6.90
CA LEU A 39 -4.51 -22.61 -7.94
C LEU A 39 -3.06 -22.62 -7.44
N ASN A 40 -2.63 -21.55 -6.76
CA ASN A 40 -1.29 -21.50 -6.16
C ASN A 40 -1.06 -22.63 -5.17
N GLU A 41 -2.06 -22.96 -4.35
CA GLU A 41 -1.98 -24.10 -3.43
C GLU A 41 -1.89 -25.44 -4.17
N ALA A 42 -2.68 -25.61 -5.24
CA ALA A 42 -2.73 -26.87 -5.98
C ALA A 42 -1.47 -27.16 -6.81
N ASP A 43 -0.82 -26.12 -7.37
CA ASP A 43 0.29 -26.29 -8.31
C ASP A 43 1.62 -25.64 -7.88
N GLY A 44 1.69 -25.11 -6.66
CA GLY A 44 2.86 -24.42 -6.13
C GLY A 44 3.19 -23.10 -6.83
N GLY A 45 2.20 -22.46 -7.46
CA GLY A 45 2.36 -21.18 -8.13
C GLY A 45 2.50 -19.99 -7.18
N ASN A 46 2.92 -18.85 -7.73
CA ASN A 46 3.15 -17.57 -7.09
C ASN A 46 2.30 -16.45 -7.72
N ARG A 47 1.12 -16.78 -8.24
CA ARG A 47 0.22 -15.81 -8.88
C ARG A 47 -0.29 -14.81 -7.84
N LYS A 48 -0.33 -13.53 -8.22
CA LYS A 48 -0.80 -12.43 -7.38
C LYS A 48 -2.12 -11.92 -7.93
N TYR A 49 -2.94 -11.30 -7.08
CA TYR A 49 -4.18 -10.69 -7.52
C TYR A 49 -4.41 -9.33 -6.86
N VAL A 50 -5.12 -8.45 -7.57
CA VAL A 50 -5.70 -7.20 -7.07
C VAL A 50 -7.19 -7.22 -7.38
N LEU A 51 -8.00 -7.17 -6.33
CA LEU A 51 -9.46 -7.01 -6.45
C LEU A 51 -9.83 -5.57 -6.13
N VAL A 52 -10.63 -4.95 -6.99
CA VAL A 52 -11.30 -3.68 -6.69
C VAL A 52 -12.79 -3.93 -6.58
N GLN A 53 -13.38 -3.46 -5.48
CA GLN A 53 -14.81 -3.57 -5.23
C GLN A 53 -15.31 -2.25 -4.63
N LEU A 54 -16.36 -1.69 -5.24
CA LEU A 54 -17.04 -0.54 -4.68
C LEU A 54 -17.74 -0.92 -3.35
N PRO A 55 -17.74 -0.03 -2.34
CA PRO A 55 -18.39 -0.28 -1.06
C PRO A 55 -19.92 -0.09 -1.15
N GLU A 56 -20.54 -0.73 -2.14
CA GLU A 56 -21.98 -0.71 -2.38
C GLU A 56 -22.73 -1.37 -1.22
N GLN A 57 -23.81 -0.74 -0.77
CA GLN A 57 -24.63 -1.29 0.31
C GLN A 57 -25.35 -2.55 -0.17
N THR A 58 -25.38 -3.57 0.67
CA THR A 58 -26.22 -4.74 0.46
C THR A 58 -27.67 -4.42 0.80
N ASP A 59 -28.61 -5.08 0.13
CA ASP A 59 -30.05 -5.00 0.47
C ASP A 59 -30.27 -5.40 1.94
N GLU A 60 -30.99 -4.57 2.70
CA GLU A 60 -31.30 -4.80 4.12
C GLU A 60 -32.06 -6.11 4.37
N LYS A 61 -32.79 -6.60 3.38
CA LYS A 61 -33.53 -7.87 3.44
C LYS A 61 -32.67 -9.09 3.10
N SER A 62 -31.47 -8.88 2.55
CA SER A 62 -30.57 -9.97 2.16
C SER A 62 -30.00 -10.72 3.37
N GLU A 63 -29.69 -12.00 3.18
CA GLU A 63 -29.01 -12.80 4.20
C GLU A 63 -27.63 -12.24 4.54
N ALA A 64 -26.94 -11.64 3.56
CA ALA A 64 -25.65 -10.99 3.79
C ALA A 64 -25.76 -9.82 4.78
N TYR A 65 -26.76 -8.96 4.61
CA TYR A 65 -26.99 -7.84 5.53
C TYR A 65 -27.36 -8.32 6.93
N LYS A 66 -28.24 -9.34 7.04
CA LYS A 66 -28.61 -9.97 8.31
C LYS A 66 -27.42 -10.60 9.02
N ALA A 67 -26.46 -11.13 8.27
CA ALA A 67 -25.20 -11.68 8.78
C ALA A 67 -24.15 -10.61 9.12
N GLY A 68 -24.46 -9.31 8.97
CA GLY A 68 -23.60 -8.19 9.34
C GLY A 68 -22.71 -7.65 8.21
N TYR A 69 -22.78 -8.23 7.01
CA TYR A 69 -22.07 -7.74 5.84
C TYR A 69 -22.88 -6.63 5.18
N LYS A 70 -22.62 -5.38 5.58
CA LYS A 70 -23.40 -4.21 5.12
C LYS A 70 -23.02 -3.77 3.72
N LYS A 71 -21.83 -4.16 3.25
CA LYS A 71 -21.32 -3.80 1.93
C LYS A 71 -20.90 -5.04 1.15
N ILE A 72 -21.00 -4.97 -0.17
CA ILE A 72 -20.51 -6.04 -1.06
C ILE A 72 -19.02 -6.29 -0.81
N SER A 73 -18.22 -5.23 -0.60
CA SER A 73 -16.80 -5.34 -0.25
C SER A 73 -16.54 -6.18 1.01
N ASP A 74 -17.45 -6.15 1.99
CA ASP A 74 -17.30 -6.94 3.23
C ASP A 74 -17.40 -8.43 2.91
N ILE A 75 -18.33 -8.80 2.00
CA ILE A 75 -18.49 -10.16 1.49
C ILE A 75 -17.24 -10.58 0.70
N THR A 76 -16.72 -9.71 -0.17
CA THR A 76 -15.50 -9.97 -0.96
C THR A 76 -14.32 -10.29 -0.05
N ILE A 77 -14.09 -9.46 0.98
CA ILE A 77 -12.98 -9.60 1.92
C ILE A 77 -13.17 -10.90 2.73
N GLU A 78 -14.35 -11.10 3.29
CA GLU A 78 -14.64 -12.25 4.14
C GLU A 78 -14.48 -13.57 3.38
N ARG A 79 -14.97 -13.66 2.14
CA ARG A 79 -14.81 -14.86 1.31
C ARG A 79 -13.34 -15.23 1.17
N ASN A 80 -12.51 -14.27 0.74
CA ASN A 80 -11.09 -14.52 0.50
C ASN A 80 -10.36 -14.83 1.81
N LYS A 81 -10.74 -14.18 2.91
CA LYS A 81 -10.21 -14.47 4.25
C LYS A 81 -10.47 -15.92 4.64
N ARG A 82 -11.71 -16.40 4.49
CA ARG A 82 -12.08 -17.80 4.80
C ARG A 82 -11.34 -18.81 3.94
N VAL A 83 -11.10 -18.50 2.67
CA VAL A 83 -10.33 -19.37 1.77
C VAL A 83 -8.89 -19.51 2.27
N VAL A 84 -8.25 -18.39 2.62
CA VAL A 84 -6.89 -18.38 3.18
C VAL A 84 -6.85 -19.14 4.51
N GLU A 85 -7.78 -18.87 5.43
CA GLU A 85 -7.87 -19.56 6.72
C GLU A 85 -8.08 -21.07 6.57
N LYS A 86 -8.91 -21.49 5.62
CA LYS A 86 -9.13 -22.90 5.30
C LYS A 86 -7.83 -23.57 4.85
N ILE A 87 -7.10 -22.96 3.91
CA ILE A 87 -5.83 -23.50 3.41
C ILE A 87 -4.79 -23.58 4.54
N ILE A 88 -4.69 -22.53 5.38
CA ILE A 88 -3.80 -22.53 6.54
C ILE A 88 -4.14 -23.69 7.49
N LYS A 89 -5.42 -23.91 7.77
CA LYS A 89 -5.88 -25.02 8.62
C LYS A 89 -5.52 -26.38 8.00
N GLU A 90 -5.79 -26.57 6.70
CA GLU A 90 -5.49 -27.80 5.98
C GLU A 90 -3.98 -28.10 5.98
N LYS A 91 -3.11 -27.07 5.84
CA LYS A 91 -1.66 -27.23 5.96
C LYS A 91 -1.21 -27.64 7.36
N LYS A 92 -1.83 -27.10 8.41
CA LYS A 92 -1.50 -27.45 9.81
C LYS A 92 -1.95 -28.86 10.18
N GLU A 93 -3.05 -29.33 9.59
CA GLU A 93 -3.60 -30.67 9.83
C GLU A 93 -2.96 -31.76 8.94
N ALA A 94 -2.32 -31.36 7.84
CA ALA A 94 -1.59 -32.28 6.98
C ALA A 94 -0.44 -32.94 7.75
N THR A 95 -0.37 -34.28 7.69
CA THR A 95 0.70 -35.05 8.32
C THR A 95 2.03 -34.67 7.68
N PRO A 96 3.08 -34.33 8.45
CA PRO A 96 4.39 -34.01 7.89
C PRO A 96 4.89 -35.21 7.09
N ASP A 97 5.10 -34.99 5.79
CA ASP A 97 5.67 -35.98 4.89
C ASP A 97 7.12 -36.23 5.34
N LEU A 98 7.42 -37.45 5.78
CA LEU A 98 8.73 -37.87 6.33
C LEU A 98 9.90 -37.61 5.36
N PHE A 99 9.60 -37.37 4.09
CA PHE A 99 10.58 -37.10 3.02
C PHE A 99 10.62 -35.63 2.56
N LYS A 100 9.75 -34.75 3.08
CA LYS A 100 9.82 -33.31 2.80
C LYS A 100 10.69 -32.60 3.83
N LYS A 101 11.45 -31.60 3.38
CA LYS A 101 12.16 -30.69 4.29
C LYS A 101 11.17 -30.10 5.29
N GLU A 102 11.57 -30.00 6.55
CA GLU A 102 10.84 -29.22 7.55
C GLU A 102 10.84 -27.74 7.11
N GLU A 103 9.76 -27.32 6.46
CA GLU A 103 9.52 -25.92 6.15
C GLU A 103 9.09 -25.20 7.44
N SER A 104 9.68 -24.03 7.69
CA SER A 104 9.26 -23.20 8.83
C SER A 104 7.80 -22.74 8.66
N GLU A 105 7.11 -22.41 9.77
CA GLU A 105 5.74 -21.87 9.69
C GLU A 105 5.66 -20.63 8.77
N GLN A 106 6.73 -19.82 8.72
CA GLN A 106 6.82 -18.67 7.81
C GLN A 106 6.88 -19.07 6.33
N GLU A 107 7.54 -20.17 5.99
CA GLU A 107 7.60 -20.68 4.62
C GLU A 107 6.27 -21.28 4.19
N GLN A 108 5.60 -22.02 5.09
CA GLN A 108 4.29 -22.62 4.82
C GLN A 108 3.19 -21.56 4.58
N LEU A 109 3.31 -20.40 5.24
CA LEU A 109 2.41 -19.26 5.11
C LEU A 109 2.81 -18.29 3.99
N LYS A 110 3.96 -18.50 3.34
CA LYS A 110 4.46 -17.59 2.31
C LYS A 110 3.49 -17.52 1.13
N GLY A 111 3.10 -16.30 0.75
CA GLY A 111 2.16 -16.07 -0.35
C GLY A 111 0.68 -16.28 0.02
N LEU A 112 0.37 -16.67 1.26
CA LEU A 112 -1.00 -16.74 1.75
C LEU A 112 -1.40 -15.43 2.44
N GLY A 113 -2.58 -14.92 2.10
CA GLY A 113 -3.14 -13.68 2.64
C GLY A 113 -3.14 -12.53 1.63
N PHE A 114 -3.69 -11.41 2.07
CA PHE A 114 -3.84 -10.20 1.25
C PHE A 114 -3.92 -8.97 2.13
N LYS A 115 -3.59 -7.81 1.56
CA LYS A 115 -3.80 -6.50 2.19
C LYS A 115 -5.10 -5.90 1.68
N VAL A 116 -5.79 -5.14 2.55
CA VAL A 116 -7.01 -4.40 2.19
C VAL A 116 -6.71 -2.91 2.24
N PHE A 117 -6.99 -2.21 1.15
CA PHE A 117 -6.85 -0.77 1.05
C PHE A 117 -8.21 -0.12 0.80
N LYS A 118 -8.37 1.12 1.25
CA LYS A 118 -9.56 1.95 1.01
C LYS A 118 -9.11 3.27 0.39
N LEU A 119 -9.93 3.79 -0.53
CA LEU A 119 -9.73 5.14 -1.04
C LEU A 119 -10.12 6.16 0.01
N GLN A 120 -9.24 7.14 0.23
CA GLN A 120 -9.46 8.27 1.11
C GLN A 120 -9.05 9.56 0.41
N LYS A 121 -9.40 10.70 1.00
CA LYS A 121 -8.91 11.99 0.53
C LYS A 121 -7.39 12.05 0.72
N SER A 122 -6.68 12.58 -0.27
CA SER A 122 -5.23 12.72 -0.23
C SER A 122 -4.78 13.56 0.97
N ASN A 123 -3.71 13.11 1.63
CA ASN A 123 -3.04 13.85 2.70
C ASN A 123 -2.29 15.07 2.15
N PHE A 124 -1.92 15.04 0.87
CA PHE A 124 -1.29 16.16 0.20
C PHE A 124 -2.33 17.13 -0.34
N PRO A 125 -2.32 18.39 0.09
CA PRO A 125 -3.27 19.36 -0.40
C PRO A 125 -2.98 19.61 -1.89
N ARG A 126 -3.91 19.20 -2.75
CA ARG A 126 -3.89 19.63 -4.15
C ARG A 126 -4.07 21.14 -4.21
N VAL A 127 -3.35 21.82 -5.10
CA VAL A 127 -3.47 23.27 -5.34
C VAL A 127 -4.38 23.46 -6.55
N GLU A 128 -5.68 23.30 -6.33
CA GLU A 128 -6.72 23.36 -7.39
C GLU A 128 -7.60 24.60 -7.22
N TYR A 129 -7.19 25.58 -6.42
CA TYR A 129 -7.95 26.82 -6.30
C TYR A 129 -7.99 27.54 -7.65
N ALA A 130 -9.21 27.75 -8.16
CA ALA A 130 -9.50 28.56 -9.32
C ALA A 130 -10.46 29.69 -8.90
N PRO A 131 -10.17 30.95 -9.26
CA PRO A 131 -11.11 32.05 -9.05
C PRO A 131 -12.42 31.78 -9.78
N ASP A 132 -13.53 32.13 -9.15
CA ASP A 132 -14.87 32.04 -9.75
C ASP A 132 -15.14 33.29 -10.59
N PRO A 133 -15.33 33.17 -11.93
CA PRO A 133 -15.57 34.32 -12.81
C PRO A 133 -16.86 35.08 -12.49
N GLU A 134 -17.82 34.43 -11.83
CA GLU A 134 -19.11 35.01 -11.45
C GLU A 134 -19.06 35.79 -10.13
N LYS A 135 -17.91 35.78 -9.42
CA LYS A 135 -17.72 36.45 -8.13
C LYS A 135 -16.84 37.69 -8.24
N THR A 136 -17.06 38.64 -7.32
CA THR A 136 -16.20 39.82 -7.22
C THR A 136 -14.78 39.45 -6.78
N GLU A 137 -13.82 40.32 -7.08
CA GLU A 137 -12.42 40.13 -6.67
C GLU A 137 -12.29 39.95 -5.16
N GLN A 138 -13.02 40.74 -4.36
CA GLN A 138 -12.99 40.67 -2.90
C GLN A 138 -13.50 39.31 -2.39
N GLU A 139 -14.57 38.77 -2.98
CA GLU A 139 -15.09 37.45 -2.64
C GLU A 139 -14.12 36.33 -3.02
N ASN A 140 -13.45 36.44 -4.17
CA ASN A 140 -12.41 35.49 -4.57
C ASN A 140 -11.21 35.53 -3.60
N ILE A 141 -10.78 36.72 -3.17
CA ILE A 141 -9.72 36.87 -2.15
C ILE A 141 -10.12 36.19 -0.83
N ASP A 142 -11.35 36.35 -0.38
CA ASP A 142 -11.82 35.74 0.87
C ASP A 142 -11.95 34.22 0.75
N LEU A 143 -12.38 33.70 -0.41
CA LEU A 143 -12.35 32.27 -0.72
C LEU A 143 -10.94 31.71 -0.74
N LEU A 144 -9.97 32.43 -1.31
CA LEU A 144 -8.56 32.04 -1.31
C LEU A 144 -7.99 32.00 0.11
N LYS A 145 -8.26 33.01 0.95
CA LYS A 145 -7.83 33.02 2.36
C LYS A 145 -8.41 31.85 3.14
N LYS A 146 -9.70 31.55 2.94
CA LYS A 146 -10.36 30.39 3.55
C LYS A 146 -9.70 29.09 3.09
N TYR A 147 -9.45 28.97 1.79
CA TYR A 147 -8.79 27.82 1.18
C TYR A 147 -7.39 27.59 1.78
N ILE A 148 -6.57 28.65 1.87
CA ILE A 148 -5.23 28.59 2.49
C ILE A 148 -5.35 28.11 3.93
N LYS A 149 -6.23 28.71 4.74
CA LYS A 149 -6.43 28.32 6.14
C LYS A 149 -6.84 26.86 6.30
N GLU A 150 -7.73 26.36 5.44
CA GLU A 150 -8.13 24.94 5.45
C GLU A 150 -6.97 24.01 5.06
N LYS A 151 -6.15 24.39 4.08
CA LYS A 151 -4.95 23.62 3.70
C LYS A 151 -3.89 23.62 4.79
N GLU A 152 -3.63 24.77 5.41
CA GLU A 152 -2.70 24.88 6.54
C GLU A 152 -3.18 24.02 7.73
N ALA A 153 -4.47 24.02 8.03
CA ALA A 153 -5.04 23.16 9.07
C ALA A 153 -4.87 21.66 8.73
N GLN A 154 -5.05 21.27 7.46
CA GLN A 154 -4.80 19.92 6.98
C GLN A 154 -3.32 19.52 7.17
N LEU A 155 -2.39 20.46 6.99
CA LEU A 155 -0.94 20.24 7.19
C LEU A 155 -0.56 20.09 8.67
N VAL A 156 -1.33 20.67 9.59
CA VAL A 156 -1.07 20.64 11.04
C VAL A 156 -1.77 19.45 11.73
N SER A 157 -2.84 18.92 11.14
CA SER A 157 -3.52 17.74 11.69
C SER A 157 -2.55 16.55 11.77
N ALA A 158 -2.63 15.79 12.88
CA ALA A 158 -1.81 14.61 13.09
C ALA A 158 -2.05 13.61 11.94
N PHE A 159 -1.15 13.60 10.97
CA PHE A 159 -1.21 12.64 9.88
C PHE A 159 -1.14 11.24 10.46
N ASN A 160 -2.02 10.36 10.00
CA ASN A 160 -1.80 8.94 10.19
C ASN A 160 -0.53 8.59 9.40
N LYS A 161 0.55 8.28 10.13
CA LYS A 161 1.87 8.01 9.58
C LYS A 161 1.81 6.91 8.52
N GLU A 162 1.05 5.85 8.78
CA GLU A 162 0.95 4.70 7.87
C GLU A 162 0.25 5.08 6.56
N GLU A 163 -0.83 5.87 6.63
CA GLU A 163 -1.55 6.37 5.45
C GLU A 163 -0.64 7.29 4.61
N LEU A 164 0.13 8.17 5.26
CA LEU A 164 1.04 9.08 4.59
C LEU A 164 2.19 8.33 3.92
N ILE A 165 2.80 7.34 4.59
CA ILE A 165 3.83 6.48 3.99
C ILE A 165 3.24 5.78 2.75
N THR A 166 2.06 5.18 2.88
CA THR A 166 1.39 4.48 1.78
C THR A 166 1.22 5.40 0.58
N GLU A 167 0.69 6.60 0.79
CA GLU A 167 0.46 7.58 -0.27
C GLU A 167 1.78 8.06 -0.93
N ILE A 168 2.81 8.35 -0.14
CA ILE A 168 4.14 8.75 -0.64
C ILE A 168 4.74 7.63 -1.50
N LEU A 169 4.74 6.40 -1.00
CA LEU A 169 5.36 5.27 -1.71
C LEU A 169 4.63 5.00 -3.05
N ILE A 170 3.29 5.01 -3.06
CA ILE A 170 2.51 4.85 -4.30
C ILE A 170 2.79 5.98 -5.29
N LYS A 171 2.88 7.25 -4.84
CA LYS A 171 3.25 8.39 -5.70
C LYS A 171 4.66 8.27 -6.28
N ASN A 172 5.57 7.56 -5.60
CA ASN A 172 6.90 7.23 -6.09
C ASN A 172 6.94 5.91 -6.90
N GLY A 173 5.77 5.34 -7.17
CA GLY A 173 5.55 4.17 -7.99
C GLY A 173 5.97 2.86 -7.33
N PHE A 174 5.97 2.78 -6.00
CA PHE A 174 6.05 1.52 -5.28
C PHE A 174 4.76 0.73 -5.45
N LYS A 175 4.86 -0.59 -5.47
CA LYS A 175 3.74 -1.53 -5.44
C LYS A 175 3.16 -1.65 -4.03
N LEU A 176 1.88 -2.02 -3.92
CA LEU A 176 1.15 -2.13 -2.64
C LEU A 176 1.67 -3.24 -1.70
N ASN A 177 2.46 -4.18 -2.22
CA ASN A 177 3.08 -5.25 -1.46
C ASN A 177 4.39 -4.82 -0.78
N TYR A 178 4.72 -3.53 -0.74
CA TYR A 178 5.91 -3.04 -0.04
C TYR A 178 5.95 -3.48 1.43
N THR A 179 7.16 -3.60 1.95
CA THR A 179 7.47 -3.86 3.35
C THR A 179 8.25 -2.69 3.93
N LEU A 180 8.12 -2.48 5.24
CA LEU A 180 8.84 -1.44 5.98
C LEU A 180 9.72 -2.13 7.03
N ILE A 181 11.00 -1.76 7.07
CA ILE A 181 11.96 -2.29 8.04
C ILE A 181 12.57 -1.10 8.78
N LYS A 182 12.37 -1.04 10.09
CA LYS A 182 12.96 0.02 10.91
C LYS A 182 14.48 -0.10 10.95
N GLN A 183 15.15 1.03 10.74
CA GLN A 183 16.61 1.14 10.76
C GLN A 183 17.04 1.56 12.17
N GLU A 184 17.45 0.58 12.99
CA GLU A 184 17.79 0.78 14.41
C GLU A 184 19.10 1.55 14.63
N GLU A 185 19.91 1.74 13.60
CA GLU A 185 21.11 2.57 13.64
C GLU A 185 20.80 4.06 13.84
N PHE A 186 19.59 4.52 13.47
CA PHE A 186 19.15 5.90 13.67
C PHE A 186 18.37 6.04 14.97
N LYS A 187 19.02 6.59 16.01
CA LYS A 187 18.43 6.72 17.35
C LYS A 187 17.60 7.99 17.54
N LYS A 188 17.95 9.08 16.85
CA LYS A 188 17.27 10.38 16.96
C LYS A 188 16.17 10.59 15.94
N ASN A 189 16.14 9.76 14.90
CA ASN A 189 15.13 9.83 13.87
C ASN A 189 14.59 8.45 13.53
N GLU A 190 13.29 8.34 13.33
CA GLU A 190 12.67 7.08 12.91
C GLU A 190 12.77 6.94 11.39
N ILE A 191 13.74 6.14 10.95
CA ILE A 191 13.96 5.83 9.55
C ILE A 191 13.46 4.43 9.23
N LEU A 192 12.67 4.33 8.17
CA LEU A 192 12.15 3.06 7.67
C LEU A 192 12.74 2.80 6.29
N PHE A 193 13.28 1.60 6.09
CA PHE A 193 13.61 1.08 4.77
C PHE A 193 12.36 0.49 4.14
N ALA A 194 11.91 1.09 3.05
CA ALA A 194 10.79 0.63 2.26
C ALA A 194 11.29 -0.09 1.01
N THR A 195 10.82 -1.32 0.79
CA THR A 195 11.09 -2.08 -0.44
C THR A 195 9.85 -2.82 -0.92
N ASP A 196 9.64 -2.92 -2.22
CA ASP A 196 8.60 -3.78 -2.83
C ASP A 196 9.18 -4.95 -3.64
N GLY A 197 10.50 -5.13 -3.57
CA GLY A 197 11.28 -6.10 -4.36
C GLY A 197 11.93 -5.50 -5.61
N ASP A 198 11.35 -4.45 -6.20
CA ASP A 198 11.88 -3.78 -7.40
C ASP A 198 12.48 -2.41 -7.08
N LYS A 199 11.88 -1.71 -6.11
CA LYS A 199 12.27 -0.39 -5.66
C LYS A 199 12.58 -0.44 -4.18
N GLU A 200 13.54 0.39 -3.80
CA GLU A 200 13.94 0.61 -2.43
C GLU A 200 14.11 2.10 -2.14
N THR A 201 13.79 2.52 -0.93
CA THR A 201 14.06 3.86 -0.42
C THR A 201 14.06 3.87 1.10
N LEU A 202 14.81 4.78 1.70
CA LEU A 202 14.65 5.16 3.09
C LEU A 202 13.58 6.25 3.18
N ILE A 203 12.73 6.19 4.19
CA ILE A 203 11.69 7.20 4.47
C ILE A 203 11.76 7.64 5.93
N CYS A 204 11.74 8.95 6.16
CA CYS A 204 11.68 9.56 7.48
C CYS A 204 10.57 10.60 7.51
N LEU A 205 9.58 10.42 8.39
CA LEU A 205 8.43 11.33 8.52
C LEU A 205 8.46 12.15 9.81
N ASP A 206 9.62 12.22 10.47
CA ASP A 206 9.80 13.05 11.64
C ASP A 206 9.69 14.52 11.27
N VAL A 207 9.19 15.32 12.21
CA VAL A 207 9.02 16.77 12.01
C VAL A 207 10.36 17.52 12.05
N ILE A 208 11.40 16.91 12.62
CA ILE A 208 12.75 17.51 12.70
C ILE A 208 13.76 16.40 12.44
N ILE A 209 14.69 16.64 11.51
CA ILE A 209 15.81 15.73 11.26
C ILE A 209 17.05 16.21 12.00
N ALA A 210 17.65 15.32 12.80
CA ALA A 210 18.87 15.60 13.55
C ALA A 210 20.08 15.73 12.62
N ASP A 211 21.05 16.55 13.00
CA ASP A 211 22.22 16.84 12.16
C ASP A 211 23.08 15.59 11.90
N GLU A 212 23.15 14.67 12.86
CA GLU A 212 23.84 13.37 12.70
C GLU A 212 23.22 12.51 11.57
N THR A 213 21.90 12.55 11.42
CA THR A 213 21.18 11.87 10.35
C THR A 213 21.51 12.51 8.99
N ILE A 214 21.60 13.85 8.94
CA ILE A 214 21.99 14.58 7.72
C ILE A 214 23.42 14.23 7.32
N GLU A 215 24.37 14.22 8.27
CA GLU A 215 25.77 13.85 7.99
C GLU A 215 25.92 12.40 7.52
N HIS A 216 25.12 11.47 8.05
CA HIS A 216 25.05 10.11 7.54
C HIS A 216 24.69 10.07 6.04
N PHE A 217 23.62 10.75 5.64
CA PHE A 217 23.17 10.74 4.23
C PHE A 217 24.06 11.54 3.28
N LYS A 218 24.83 12.51 3.79
CA LYS A 218 25.87 13.19 3.00
C LYS A 218 27.03 12.27 2.62
N THR A 219 27.28 11.23 3.43
CA THR A 219 28.35 10.25 3.19
C THR A 219 27.87 9.00 2.46
N HIS A 220 26.58 8.67 2.55
CA HIS A 220 25.94 7.51 1.89
C HIS A 220 25.01 7.96 0.76
N THR A 221 25.59 8.57 -0.27
CA THR A 221 24.86 9.17 -1.41
C THR A 221 24.38 8.14 -2.42
N ASP A 222 24.71 6.86 -2.23
CA ASP A 222 24.22 5.75 -3.01
C ASP A 222 22.73 5.46 -2.72
N GLN A 223 22.29 5.71 -1.49
CA GLN A 223 20.95 5.46 -0.98
C GLN A 223 19.90 6.46 -1.49
N LYS A 224 18.63 6.02 -1.57
CA LYS A 224 17.48 6.89 -1.83
C LYS A 224 16.82 7.28 -0.52
N LEU A 225 16.45 8.55 -0.39
CA LEU A 225 15.87 9.12 0.82
C LEU A 225 14.66 9.98 0.48
N ILE A 226 13.54 9.69 1.15
CA ILE A 226 12.33 10.51 1.15
C ILE A 226 12.11 11.07 2.55
N VAL A 227 11.93 12.39 2.64
CA VAL A 227 11.62 13.06 3.91
C VAL A 227 10.50 14.08 3.74
N LEU A 228 9.90 14.50 4.85
CA LEU A 228 9.00 15.65 4.86
C LEU A 228 9.77 16.94 4.60
N GLU A 229 9.29 17.76 3.67
CA GLU A 229 9.90 19.04 3.32
C GLU A 229 9.96 19.98 4.53
N ARG A 230 8.88 20.01 5.34
CA ARG A 230 8.80 20.81 6.56
C ARG A 230 9.82 20.41 7.64
N ALA A 231 10.43 19.23 7.54
CA ALA A 231 11.39 18.75 8.51
C ALA A 231 12.81 19.30 8.30
N LEU A 232 13.00 20.05 7.22
CA LEU A 232 14.28 20.58 6.78
C LEU A 232 14.27 22.10 6.82
N ASP A 233 15.32 22.68 7.41
CA ASP A 233 15.67 24.06 7.15
C ASP A 233 16.37 24.21 5.78
N THR A 234 16.56 25.46 5.33
CA THR A 234 17.20 25.78 4.05
C THR A 234 18.58 25.15 3.90
N THR A 235 19.37 25.09 4.98
CA THR A 235 20.73 24.55 4.98
C THR A 235 20.70 23.03 4.82
N LYS A 236 19.86 22.33 5.60
CA LYS A 236 19.70 20.87 5.52
C LYS A 236 19.18 20.43 4.17
N LYS A 237 18.17 21.14 3.64
CA LYS A 237 17.62 20.86 2.30
C LYS A 237 18.68 21.03 1.21
N TRP A 238 19.46 22.10 1.27
CA TRP A 238 20.54 22.33 0.31
C TRP A 238 21.62 21.24 0.41
N ASN A 239 22.06 20.90 1.62
CA ASN A 239 23.08 19.87 1.88
C ASN A 239 22.67 18.51 1.31
N LEU A 240 21.45 18.04 1.61
CA LEU A 240 20.94 16.76 1.12
C LEU A 240 20.76 16.76 -0.40
N LYS A 241 20.21 17.85 -0.96
CA LYS A 241 19.99 17.94 -2.41
C LYS A 241 21.30 17.98 -3.18
N HIS A 242 22.31 18.68 -2.67
CA HIS A 242 23.63 18.76 -3.29
C HIS A 242 24.37 17.41 -3.21
N ALA A 243 24.30 16.72 -2.06
CA ALA A 243 25.00 15.46 -1.88
C ALA A 243 24.34 14.28 -2.63
N MET A 244 23.01 14.17 -2.59
CA MET A 244 22.28 12.99 -3.07
C MET A 244 21.61 13.18 -4.44
N GLY A 245 21.52 14.42 -4.94
CA GLY A 245 20.92 14.72 -6.24
C GLY A 245 19.46 14.25 -6.36
N ASP A 246 19.18 13.38 -7.33
CA ASP A 246 17.84 12.85 -7.62
C ASP A 246 17.39 11.73 -6.68
N LYS A 247 18.32 11.18 -5.88
CA LYS A 247 18.01 10.15 -4.89
C LYS A 247 17.39 10.71 -3.63
N PHE A 248 17.47 12.03 -3.44
CA PHE A 248 16.80 12.74 -2.37
C PHE A 248 15.51 13.40 -2.86
N LYS A 249 14.42 13.13 -2.16
CA LYS A 249 13.11 13.73 -2.37
C LYS A 249 12.57 14.30 -1.07
N ALA A 250 12.22 15.57 -1.08
CA ALA A 250 11.43 16.21 -0.05
C ALA A 250 9.97 16.25 -0.51
N PHE A 251 9.04 15.84 0.35
CA PHE A 251 7.60 15.74 0.09
C PHE A 251 6.78 16.68 0.98
#